data_AF-A0A662GS49-F1
#
_entry.id   AF-A0A662GS49-F1
#
_cell.length_a   1.000
_cell.length_b   1.000
_cell.length_c   1.000
_cell.angle_alpha   90.00
_cell.angle_beta   90.00
_cell.angle_gamma   90.00
#
_symmetry.space_group_name_H-M   'P 1'
#
loop_
_entity.id
_entity.type
_entity.pdbx_description
1 polymer ?
#
loop_
_entity_poly.entity_id
_entity_poly.type
_entity_poly.pdbx_seq_one_letter_code
_entity_poly.pdbx_strand_id
1 'polypeptide(L)'
;WNSLKEAFARKASSEEPGRIPMIIPWAGFIAVALIYIIFWSAIGANPGLLILMLILWVFFMLTYARVYAETGQWAGAYPWTVRNIVGTVGLSTGAIPSNPYPSTGTWATMAAYRHLVTGPYTVQTPNTVWGMLCTYYLGYETKTRERDIFIAQLLAIIILVFIAVPIYLGIMGSFGANKLWAWYLTALEARGVRNFDTKYCVTKGPVVSDRDAGLLVAAFIVVGILWFLRLKFPWFIFTPVALWAYSGMWFLSAAPAFVIKIIILKVFGVKAYEKYAVPIAVGYLVGLSFGAMVGITGLLFYKAPWAA
;
A
#
# COMPACT_ATOMS: atom_id res chain seq x y z
N TRP A 1 16.32 6.43 10.11
CA TRP A 1 17.40 7.40 10.40
C TRP A 1 18.67 6.70 10.85
N ASN A 2 18.64 5.90 11.92
CA ASN A 2 19.81 5.09 12.33
C ASN A 2 20.27 4.14 11.23
N SER A 3 19.35 3.45 10.55
CA SER A 3 19.66 2.57 9.42
C SER A 3 20.26 3.28 8.19
N LEU A 4 19.92 4.55 7.96
CA LEU A 4 20.50 5.39 6.90
C LEU A 4 21.91 5.84 7.29
N LYS A 5 22.09 6.26 8.54
CA LYS A 5 23.40 6.59 9.09
C LYS A 5 24.34 5.38 9.07
N GLU A 6 23.83 4.20 9.44
CA GLU A 6 24.56 2.93 9.38
C GLU A 6 24.98 2.58 7.95
N ALA A 7 24.10 2.78 6.96
CA ALA A 7 24.42 2.53 5.56
C ALA A 7 25.59 3.38 5.03
N PHE A 8 25.73 4.62 5.50
CA PHE A 8 26.77 5.55 5.03
C PHE A 8 27.94 5.71 6.01
N ALA A 9 27.83 5.18 7.23
CA ALA A 9 28.96 5.11 8.14
C ALA A 9 29.88 3.97 7.69
N ARG A 10 31.15 4.27 7.41
CA ARG A 10 32.23 3.31 7.11
C ARG A 10 32.53 2.30 8.25
N LYS A 11 31.69 2.21 9.28
CA LYS A 11 31.79 1.11 10.24
C LYS A 11 31.16 -0.10 9.58
N ALA A 12 31.99 -1.07 9.21
CA ALA A 12 31.58 -2.45 9.09
C ALA A 12 31.00 -2.87 10.45
N SER A 13 29.72 -2.56 10.70
CA SER A 13 28.96 -3.21 11.74
C SER A 13 29.05 -4.68 11.41
N SER A 14 29.66 -5.47 12.30
CA SER A 14 29.82 -6.92 12.19
C SER A 14 28.63 -7.52 11.43
N GLU A 15 28.82 -7.83 10.15
CA GLU A 15 27.75 -8.34 9.30
C GLU A 15 27.34 -9.68 9.90
N GLU A 16 26.20 -9.71 10.59
CA GLU A 16 25.64 -10.96 11.09
C GLU A 16 25.43 -11.88 9.88
N PRO A 17 25.97 -13.12 9.89
CA PRO A 17 25.84 -14.03 8.76
C PRO A 17 24.37 -14.19 8.33
N GLY A 18 24.07 -13.80 7.09
CA GLY A 18 22.72 -13.87 6.52
C GLY A 18 21.92 -12.57 6.56
N ARG A 19 22.44 -11.50 7.18
CA ARG A 19 21.88 -10.15 7.15
C ARG A 19 22.32 -9.39 5.90
N ILE A 20 21.49 -8.48 5.40
CA ILE A 20 21.83 -7.67 4.23
C ILE A 20 22.45 -6.36 4.67
N PRO A 21 23.59 -5.95 4.07
CA PRO A 21 24.16 -4.63 4.34
C PRO A 21 23.14 -3.54 4.00
N MET A 22 22.83 -2.66 4.96
CA MET A 22 21.80 -1.61 4.80
C MET A 22 22.06 -0.67 3.62
N ILE A 23 23.31 -0.56 3.14
CA ILE A 23 23.64 0.21 1.94
C ILE A 23 22.93 -0.32 0.70
N ILE A 24 22.69 -1.63 0.59
CA ILE A 24 22.03 -2.23 -0.58
C ILE A 24 20.58 -1.74 -0.73
N PRO A 25 19.68 -1.91 0.27
CA PRO A 25 18.31 -1.42 0.14
C PRO A 25 18.24 0.11 0.03
N TRP A 26 19.11 0.86 0.70
CA TRP A 26 19.14 2.32 0.58
C TRP A 26 19.60 2.80 -0.79
N ALA A 27 20.71 2.25 -1.31
CA ALA A 27 21.20 2.57 -2.65
C ALA A 27 20.18 2.15 -3.71
N GLY A 28 19.57 0.98 -3.57
CA GLY A 28 18.50 0.51 -4.45
C GLY A 28 17.29 1.46 -4.44
N PHE A 29 16.82 1.87 -3.26
CA PHE A 29 15.72 2.83 -3.12
C PHE A 29 16.05 4.17 -3.78
N ILE A 30 17.22 4.73 -3.49
CA ILE A 30 17.68 6.01 -4.05
C ILE A 30 17.81 5.91 -5.58
N ALA A 31 18.45 4.85 -6.08
CA ALA A 31 18.63 4.65 -7.51
C ALA A 31 17.28 4.54 -8.24
N VAL A 32 16.34 3.75 -7.72
CA VAL A 32 15.00 3.61 -8.31
C VAL A 32 14.23 4.94 -8.25
N ALA A 33 14.31 5.68 -7.14
CA ALA A 33 13.69 7.00 -7.02
C ALA A 33 14.25 8.00 -8.04
N LEU A 34 15.58 7.99 -8.25
CA LEU A 34 16.23 8.85 -9.25
C LEU A 34 15.83 8.45 -10.67
N ILE A 35 15.85 7.15 -11.00
CA ILE A 35 15.42 6.64 -12.31
C ILE A 35 13.97 7.06 -12.57
N TYR A 36 13.09 6.93 -11.57
CA TYR A 36 11.71 7.37 -11.66
C TYR A 36 11.60 8.88 -11.96
N ILE A 37 12.30 9.74 -11.21
CA ILE A 37 12.27 11.19 -11.44
C ILE A 37 12.79 11.54 -12.82
N ILE A 38 13.95 10.99 -13.22
CA ILE A 38 14.59 11.27 -14.50
C ILE A 38 13.69 10.83 -15.66
N PHE A 39 13.17 9.61 -15.59
CA PHE A 39 12.31 9.04 -16.64
C PHE A 39 11.05 9.89 -16.84
N TRP A 40 10.33 10.23 -15.77
CA TRP A 40 9.11 11.02 -15.89
C TRP A 40 9.38 12.48 -16.26
N SER A 41 10.48 13.06 -15.77
CA SER A 41 10.86 14.42 -16.15
C SER A 41 11.25 14.51 -17.63
N ALA A 42 11.89 13.47 -18.18
CA ALA A 42 12.19 13.39 -19.61
C ALA A 42 10.93 13.33 -20.48
N ILE A 43 9.81 12.77 -19.97
CA ILE A 43 8.51 12.79 -20.62
C ILE A 43 7.83 14.17 -20.50
N GLY A 44 8.30 15.03 -19.58
CA GLY A 44 7.80 16.40 -19.38
C GLY A 44 7.16 16.66 -18.02
N ALA A 45 7.20 15.69 -17.10
CA ALA A 45 6.69 15.89 -15.75
C ALA A 45 7.47 16.96 -14.98
N ASN A 46 6.81 17.67 -14.07
CA ASN A 46 7.47 18.65 -13.21
C ASN A 46 8.28 17.94 -12.11
N PRO A 47 9.63 18.07 -12.08
CA PRO A 47 10.47 17.33 -11.14
C PRO A 47 10.21 17.70 -9.68
N GLY A 48 9.89 18.95 -9.39
CA GLY A 48 9.54 19.39 -8.03
C GLY A 48 8.29 18.71 -7.50
N LEU A 49 7.26 18.57 -8.35
CA LEU A 49 6.03 17.85 -8.01
C LEU A 49 6.26 16.34 -7.87
N LEU A 50 7.16 15.74 -8.66
CA LEU A 50 7.55 14.33 -8.52
C LEU A 50 8.28 14.06 -7.20
N ILE A 51 9.17 14.96 -6.77
CA ILE A 51 9.87 14.86 -5.47
C ILE A 51 8.85 14.94 -4.33
N LEU A 52 7.95 15.92 -4.36
CA LEU A 52 6.87 16.05 -3.38
C LEU A 52 6.02 14.77 -3.34
N MET A 53 5.65 14.24 -4.50
CA MET A 53 4.88 13.01 -4.63
C MET A 53 5.58 11.82 -3.98
N LEU A 54 6.88 11.62 -4.22
CA LEU A 54 7.66 10.54 -3.60
C LEU A 54 7.74 10.69 -2.09
N ILE A 55 7.98 11.90 -1.57
CA ILE A 55 8.03 12.16 -0.12
C ILE A 55 6.70 11.77 0.53
N LEU A 56 5.60 12.29 0.01
CA LEU A 56 4.25 12.02 0.52
C LEU A 56 3.92 10.52 0.42
N TRP A 57 4.32 9.87 -0.67
CA TRP A 57 4.13 8.44 -0.86
C TRP A 57 4.91 7.59 0.16
N VAL A 58 6.17 7.94 0.47
CA VAL A 58 6.97 7.24 1.49
C VAL A 58 6.28 7.34 2.85
N PHE A 59 5.87 8.53 3.27
CA PHE A 59 5.15 8.72 4.54
C PHE A 59 3.85 7.93 4.57
N PHE A 60 3.11 7.96 3.47
CA PHE A 60 1.88 7.21 3.32
C PHE A 60 2.12 5.70 3.47
N MET A 61 3.10 5.13 2.75
CA MET A 61 3.40 3.70 2.79
C MET A 61 3.92 3.23 4.15
N LEU A 62 4.74 4.03 4.83
CA LEU A 62 5.21 3.73 6.18
C LEU A 62 4.06 3.77 7.20
N THR A 63 3.18 4.76 7.10
CA THR A 63 1.98 4.84 7.94
C THR A 63 1.08 3.65 7.68
N TYR A 64 0.88 3.28 6.41
CA TYR A 64 0.10 2.12 6.01
C TYR A 64 0.66 0.81 6.60
N ALA A 65 1.97 0.61 6.53
CA ALA A 65 2.64 -0.53 7.14
C ALA A 65 2.46 -0.55 8.66
N ARG A 66 2.51 0.61 9.32
CA ARG A 66 2.26 0.70 10.77
C ARG A 66 0.82 0.35 11.13
N VAL A 67 -0.16 0.83 10.35
CA VAL A 67 -1.58 0.48 10.54
C VAL A 67 -1.78 -1.03 10.40
N TYR A 68 -1.18 -1.63 9.37
CA TYR A 68 -1.25 -3.07 9.17
C TYR A 68 -0.62 -3.83 10.33
N ALA A 69 0.55 -3.40 10.83
CA ALA A 69 1.22 -4.02 11.96
C ALA A 69 0.40 -3.99 13.26
N GLU A 70 -0.41 -2.94 13.47
CA GLU A 70 -1.25 -2.83 14.68
C GLU A 70 -2.61 -3.52 14.55
N THR A 71 -3.18 -3.57 13.34
CA THR A 71 -4.57 -4.02 13.14
C THR A 71 -4.69 -5.37 12.43
N GLY A 72 -3.63 -5.81 11.73
CA GLY A 72 -3.70 -6.94 10.80
C GLY A 72 -4.64 -6.69 9.62
N GLN A 73 -5.09 -5.44 9.43
CA GLN A 73 -6.06 -5.03 8.42
C GLN A 73 -5.47 -3.96 7.51
N TRP A 74 -5.97 -3.90 6.29
CA TRP A 74 -5.66 -2.84 5.34
C TRP A 74 -6.27 -1.50 5.79
N ALA A 75 -5.50 -0.41 5.67
CA ALA A 75 -6.05 0.91 5.91
C ALA A 75 -6.98 1.28 4.73
N GLY A 76 -8.26 1.54 5.02
CA GLY A 76 -9.23 1.97 4.00
C GLY A 76 -8.96 3.34 3.38
N ALA A 77 -7.90 4.03 3.82
CA ALA A 77 -7.41 5.24 3.18
C ALA A 77 -6.73 4.86 1.87
N TYR A 78 -7.40 5.14 0.77
CA TYR A 78 -6.80 4.96 -0.53
C TYR A 78 -5.74 6.03 -0.78
N PRO A 79 -4.64 5.69 -1.45
CA PRO A 79 -3.52 6.60 -1.69
C PRO A 79 -3.86 7.75 -2.67
N TRP A 80 -5.11 7.95 -3.08
CA TRP A 80 -5.53 9.08 -3.92
C TRP A 80 -5.13 10.45 -3.33
N THR A 81 -5.05 10.54 -2.00
CA THR A 81 -4.72 11.76 -1.27
C THR A 81 -3.36 12.36 -1.64
N VAL A 82 -2.33 11.54 -1.92
CA VAL A 82 -1.02 12.06 -2.32
C VAL A 82 -1.11 12.86 -3.62
N ARG A 83 -1.70 12.27 -4.66
CA ARG A 83 -1.88 12.99 -5.94
C ARG A 83 -2.78 14.20 -5.77
N ASN A 84 -3.81 14.12 -4.93
CA ASN A 84 -4.70 15.25 -4.70
C ASN A 84 -3.97 16.44 -4.05
N ILE A 85 -3.09 16.16 -3.10
CA ILE A 85 -2.21 17.17 -2.49
C ILE A 85 -1.24 17.70 -3.54
N VAL A 86 -0.56 16.84 -4.30
CA VAL A 86 0.40 17.26 -5.35
C VAL A 86 -0.29 18.11 -6.43
N GLY A 87 -1.49 17.74 -6.87
CA GLY A 87 -2.28 18.51 -7.83
C GLY A 87 -2.74 19.85 -7.27
N THR A 88 -3.13 19.90 -5.98
CA THR A 88 -3.48 21.15 -5.30
C THR A 88 -2.27 22.07 -5.21
N VAL A 89 -1.10 21.56 -4.78
CA VAL A 89 0.16 22.33 -4.75
C VAL A 89 0.55 22.78 -6.16
N GLY A 90 0.41 21.93 -7.17
CA GLY A 90 0.67 22.27 -8.56
C GLY A 90 -0.17 23.44 -9.05
N LEU A 91 -1.45 23.47 -8.71
CA LEU A 91 -2.36 24.58 -9.02
C LEU A 91 -1.99 25.85 -8.25
N SER A 92 -1.75 25.74 -6.94
CA SER A 92 -1.41 26.88 -6.07
C SER A 92 -0.08 27.54 -6.42
N THR A 93 0.87 26.78 -6.96
CA THR A 93 2.19 27.27 -7.37
C THR A 93 2.25 27.71 -8.83
N GLY A 94 1.17 27.50 -9.60
CA GLY A 94 1.13 27.76 -11.05
C GLY A 94 1.86 26.72 -11.90
N ALA A 95 2.46 25.68 -11.30
CA ALA A 95 3.06 24.56 -12.02
C ALA A 95 2.04 23.76 -12.86
N ILE A 96 0.77 23.83 -12.49
CA ILE A 96 -0.39 23.41 -13.29
C ILE A 96 -1.27 24.64 -13.49
N PRO A 97 -1.32 25.23 -14.69
CA PRO A 97 -2.00 26.51 -14.91
C PRO A 97 -3.52 26.51 -14.67
N SER A 98 -4.20 25.39 -14.93
CA SER A 98 -5.65 25.25 -14.75
C SER A 98 -6.05 23.81 -14.43
N ASN A 99 -7.28 23.60 -13.97
CA ASN A 99 -7.79 22.25 -13.67
C ASN A 99 -9.16 22.02 -14.35
N PRO A 100 -9.21 21.31 -15.48
CA PRO A 100 -8.10 20.61 -16.16
C PRO A 100 -7.15 21.54 -16.95
N TYR A 101 -5.96 21.05 -17.27
CA TYR A 101 -5.00 21.66 -18.19
C TYR A 101 -4.39 20.60 -19.13
N PRO A 102 -4.84 20.52 -20.39
CA PRO A 102 -4.42 19.48 -21.32
C PRO A 102 -3.00 19.75 -21.85
N SER A 103 -2.00 19.23 -21.14
CA SER A 103 -0.59 19.30 -21.54
C SER A 103 0.13 18.00 -21.21
N THR A 104 1.15 17.68 -21.99
CA THR A 104 2.04 16.54 -21.72
C THR A 104 2.63 16.61 -20.33
N GLY A 105 3.05 17.79 -19.86
CA GLY A 105 3.65 17.92 -18.53
C GLY A 105 2.68 17.69 -17.38
N THR A 106 1.43 18.18 -17.50
CA THR A 106 0.39 17.90 -16.49
C THR A 106 0.00 16.42 -16.49
N TRP A 107 -0.17 15.84 -17.69
CA TRP A 107 -0.41 14.41 -17.82
C TRP A 107 0.72 13.57 -17.20
N ALA A 108 1.96 13.80 -17.62
CA ALA A 108 3.12 13.04 -17.16
C ALA A 108 3.28 13.14 -15.64
N THR A 109 3.14 14.34 -15.06
CA THR A 109 3.21 14.54 -13.61
C THR A 109 2.16 13.73 -12.86
N MET A 110 0.92 13.71 -13.36
CA MET A 110 -0.18 13.01 -12.67
C MET A 110 -0.20 11.51 -12.94
N ALA A 111 0.14 11.09 -14.15
CA ALA A 111 0.26 9.70 -14.56
C ALA A 111 1.43 9.00 -13.85
N ALA A 112 2.51 9.72 -13.55
CA ALA A 112 3.63 9.20 -12.76
C ALA A 112 3.18 8.58 -11.42
N TYR A 113 2.09 9.10 -10.83
CA TYR A 113 1.54 8.55 -9.59
C TYR A 113 0.98 7.13 -9.72
N ARG A 114 0.49 6.75 -10.90
CA ARG A 114 -0.05 5.41 -11.15
C ARG A 114 0.97 4.30 -10.87
N HIS A 115 2.26 4.59 -10.98
CA HIS A 115 3.31 3.61 -10.71
C HIS A 115 3.64 3.50 -9.21
N LEU A 116 3.29 4.52 -8.43
CA LEU A 116 3.39 4.52 -6.98
C LEU A 116 2.13 3.92 -6.33
N VAL A 117 1.03 3.81 -7.08
CA VAL A 117 -0.24 3.22 -6.64
C VAL A 117 -0.74 2.25 -7.67
N THR A 118 -0.60 0.96 -7.38
CA THR A 118 -0.97 -0.14 -8.29
C THR A 118 -2.51 -0.33 -8.49
N GLY A 119 -3.34 0.63 -8.07
CA GLY A 119 -4.80 0.61 -8.20
C GLY A 119 -5.57 0.57 -6.86
N PRO A 120 -6.91 0.50 -6.90
CA PRO A 120 -7.76 0.58 -5.70
C PRO A 120 -7.61 -0.62 -4.74
N TYR A 121 -7.14 -1.77 -5.23
CA TYR A 121 -7.12 -3.02 -4.44
C TYR A 121 -5.72 -3.60 -4.24
N THR A 122 -4.70 -2.99 -4.82
CA THR A 122 -3.32 -3.46 -4.70
C THR A 122 -2.58 -2.85 -3.51
N VAL A 123 -3.11 -1.81 -2.87
CA VAL A 123 -2.71 -1.50 -1.48
C VAL A 123 -3.05 -2.64 -0.51
N GLN A 124 -3.88 -3.59 -0.94
CA GLN A 124 -4.26 -4.79 -0.21
C GLN A 124 -3.45 -6.03 -0.67
N THR A 125 -2.45 -5.86 -1.54
CA THR A 125 -1.67 -6.99 -2.04
C THR A 125 -0.31 -7.12 -1.34
N PRO A 126 0.22 -8.35 -1.17
CA PRO A 126 1.45 -8.61 -0.42
C PRO A 126 2.71 -8.00 -1.04
N ASN A 127 2.66 -7.54 -2.29
CA ASN A 127 3.77 -6.87 -2.98
C ASN A 127 3.91 -5.37 -2.63
N THR A 128 3.18 -4.89 -1.63
CA THR A 128 3.34 -3.52 -1.09
C THR A 128 4.23 -3.52 0.15
N VAL A 129 4.61 -2.33 0.62
CA VAL A 129 5.55 -2.17 1.75
C VAL A 129 5.14 -2.99 2.98
N TRP A 130 3.85 -3.02 3.33
CA TRP A 130 3.40 -3.81 4.49
C TRP A 130 3.57 -5.31 4.26
N GLY A 131 3.25 -5.82 3.07
CA GLY A 131 3.32 -7.24 2.76
C GLY A 131 4.76 -7.73 2.70
N MET A 132 5.65 -6.92 2.12
CA MET A 132 7.09 -7.19 2.14
C MET A 132 7.63 -7.25 3.57
N LEU A 133 7.24 -6.31 4.44
CA LEU A 133 7.64 -6.31 5.86
C LEU A 133 7.10 -7.52 6.62
N CYS A 134 5.88 -7.98 6.31
CA CYS A 134 5.35 -9.23 6.88
C CYS A 134 6.20 -10.44 6.49
N THR A 135 6.75 -10.50 5.27
CA THR A 135 7.67 -11.57 4.87
C THR A 135 8.97 -11.54 5.67
N TYR A 136 9.56 -10.36 5.89
CA TYR A 136 10.75 -10.23 6.73
C TYR A 136 10.47 -10.61 8.19
N TYR A 137 9.31 -10.22 8.72
CA TYR A 137 8.89 -10.62 10.07
C TYR A 137 8.70 -12.15 10.17
N LEU A 138 8.03 -12.77 9.20
CA LEU A 138 7.90 -14.21 9.14
C LEU A 138 9.26 -14.89 9.11
N GLY A 139 10.18 -14.39 8.27
CA GLY A 139 11.55 -14.88 8.20
C GLY A 139 12.31 -14.78 9.52
N TYR A 140 12.10 -13.71 10.28
CA TYR A 140 12.68 -13.54 11.61
C TYR A 140 12.17 -14.60 12.61
N GLU A 141 10.86 -14.90 12.57
CA GLU A 141 10.24 -15.93 13.40
C GLU A 141 10.70 -17.34 12.99
N THR A 142 10.81 -17.62 11.69
CA THR A 142 11.24 -18.92 11.13
C THR A 142 12.76 -19.06 11.00
N LYS A 143 13.54 -18.08 11.47
CA LYS A 143 15.01 -18.04 11.37
C LYS A 143 15.54 -18.18 9.94
N THR A 144 14.76 -17.73 8.97
CA THR A 144 15.16 -17.65 7.57
C THR A 144 16.15 -16.48 7.39
N ARG A 145 17.20 -16.70 6.61
CA ARG A 145 18.22 -15.68 6.35
C ARG A 145 17.60 -14.52 5.58
N GLU A 146 17.83 -13.29 6.04
CA GLU A 146 17.33 -12.06 5.41
C GLU A 146 17.73 -11.98 3.93
N ARG A 147 18.97 -12.35 3.62
CA ARG A 147 19.50 -12.42 2.26
C ARG A 147 18.64 -13.29 1.33
N ASP A 148 18.19 -14.45 1.80
CA ASP A 148 17.40 -15.38 0.97
C ASP A 148 16.02 -14.78 0.69
N ILE A 149 15.42 -14.12 1.68
CA ILE A 149 14.14 -13.41 1.53
C ILE A 149 14.25 -12.31 0.48
N PHE A 150 15.29 -11.49 0.57
CA PHE A 150 15.54 -10.41 -0.39
C PHE A 150 15.76 -10.92 -1.81
N ILE A 151 16.58 -11.97 -1.98
CA ILE A 151 16.81 -12.57 -3.30
C ILE A 151 15.50 -13.13 -3.87
N ALA A 152 14.71 -13.83 -3.05
CA ALA A 152 13.42 -14.36 -3.47
C ALA A 152 12.44 -13.25 -3.89
N GLN A 153 12.36 -12.16 -3.11
CA GLN A 153 11.54 -11.00 -3.46
C GLN A 153 12.02 -10.31 -4.74
N LEU A 154 13.33 -10.16 -4.92
CA LEU A 154 13.91 -9.57 -6.13
C LEU A 154 13.60 -10.42 -7.37
N LEU A 155 13.76 -11.74 -7.28
CA LEU A 155 13.39 -12.68 -8.35
C LEU A 155 11.90 -12.61 -8.67
N ALA A 156 11.03 -12.54 -7.65
CA ALA A 156 9.60 -12.40 -7.84
C ALA A 156 9.24 -11.08 -8.56
N ILE A 157 9.92 -9.97 -8.24
CA ILE A 157 9.75 -8.69 -8.95
C ILE A 157 10.20 -8.82 -10.41
N ILE A 158 11.34 -9.48 -10.68
CA ILE A 158 11.83 -9.70 -12.04
C ILE A 158 10.81 -10.52 -12.85
N ILE A 159 10.28 -11.61 -12.28
CA ILE A 159 9.25 -12.42 -12.95
C ILE A 159 7.99 -11.60 -13.20
N LEU A 160 7.55 -10.81 -12.21
CA LEU A 160 6.38 -9.94 -12.36
C LEU A 160 6.57 -8.93 -13.51
N VAL A 161 7.72 -8.25 -13.56
CA VAL A 161 7.99 -7.17 -14.52
C VAL A 161 8.25 -7.69 -15.93
N PHE A 162 9.03 -8.75 -16.09
CA PHE A 162 9.47 -9.21 -17.42
C PHE A 162 8.62 -10.33 -18.00
N ILE A 163 7.83 -11.03 -17.18
CA ILE A 163 6.97 -12.13 -17.66
C ILE A 163 5.50 -11.75 -17.48
N ALA A 164 5.07 -11.46 -16.25
CA ALA A 164 3.65 -11.25 -15.97
C ALA A 164 3.09 -9.98 -16.63
N VAL A 165 3.82 -8.86 -16.59
CA VAL A 165 3.38 -7.59 -17.22
C VAL A 165 3.27 -7.70 -18.75
N PRO A 166 4.26 -8.24 -19.51
CA PRO A 166 4.11 -8.42 -20.95
C PRO A 166 2.97 -9.37 -21.33
N ILE A 167 2.80 -10.49 -20.60
CA ILE A 167 1.67 -11.40 -20.81
C ILE A 167 0.35 -10.66 -20.58
N TYR A 168 0.26 -9.93 -19.46
CA TYR A 168 -0.90 -9.13 -19.12
C TYR A 168 -1.24 -8.10 -20.21
N LEU A 169 -0.26 -7.30 -20.65
CA LEU A 169 -0.45 -6.32 -21.71
C LEU A 169 -0.80 -6.98 -23.06
N GLY A 170 -0.22 -8.14 -23.37
CA GLY A 170 -0.56 -8.92 -24.55
C GLY A 170 -2.01 -9.38 -24.56
N ILE A 171 -2.49 -9.95 -23.44
CA ILE A 171 -3.90 -10.34 -23.28
C ILE A 171 -4.80 -9.10 -23.41
N MET A 172 -4.47 -8.02 -22.71
CA MET A 172 -5.25 -6.78 -22.72
C MET A 172 -5.33 -6.14 -24.12
N GLY A 173 -4.22 -6.13 -24.87
CA GLY A 173 -4.14 -5.60 -26.22
C GLY A 173 -4.85 -6.48 -27.26
N SER A 174 -4.86 -7.79 -27.07
CA SER A 174 -5.45 -8.74 -28.03
C SER A 174 -6.96 -8.87 -27.89
N PHE A 175 -7.47 -8.92 -26.65
CA PHE A 175 -8.89 -9.16 -26.38
C PHE A 175 -9.65 -7.87 -26.05
N GLY A 176 -8.95 -6.85 -25.56
CA GLY A 176 -9.55 -5.62 -25.02
C GLY A 176 -10.04 -5.80 -23.59
N ALA A 177 -9.68 -4.85 -22.72
CA ALA A 177 -10.05 -4.85 -21.29
C ALA A 177 -11.51 -5.20 -21.04
N ASN A 178 -12.42 -4.61 -21.84
CA ASN A 178 -13.87 -4.70 -21.71
C ASN A 178 -14.46 -6.09 -21.99
N LYS A 179 -13.72 -6.98 -22.65
CA LYS A 179 -14.18 -8.33 -23.02
C LYS A 179 -13.70 -9.41 -22.05
N LEU A 180 -12.66 -9.12 -21.27
CA LEU A 180 -12.27 -9.99 -20.17
C LEU A 180 -13.37 -9.85 -19.11
N TRP A 181 -13.89 -10.96 -18.58
CA TRP A 181 -15.00 -10.94 -17.61
C TRP A 181 -14.51 -11.13 -16.17
N ALA A 182 -13.28 -10.69 -15.92
CA ALA A 182 -12.69 -10.63 -14.59
C ALA A 182 -12.85 -9.20 -14.07
N TRP A 183 -13.70 -9.02 -13.07
CA TRP A 183 -14.00 -7.70 -12.49
C TRP A 183 -12.75 -6.91 -12.12
N TYR A 184 -11.64 -7.59 -11.78
CA TYR A 184 -10.36 -6.98 -11.48
C TYR A 184 -9.52 -6.58 -12.72
N LEU A 185 -9.66 -7.24 -13.87
CA LEU A 185 -8.96 -6.85 -15.11
C LEU A 185 -9.70 -5.72 -15.83
N THR A 186 -11.02 -5.79 -15.84
CA THR A 186 -11.87 -4.97 -16.71
C THR A 186 -12.29 -3.67 -16.02
N ALA A 187 -12.88 -3.80 -14.83
CA ALA A 187 -13.39 -2.64 -14.12
C ALA A 187 -12.25 -1.87 -13.44
N LEU A 188 -11.18 -2.52 -12.98
CA LEU A 188 -10.08 -1.81 -12.31
C LEU A 188 -9.16 -1.09 -13.29
N GLU A 189 -8.91 -1.64 -14.48
CA GLU A 189 -8.12 -0.92 -15.48
C GLU A 189 -8.88 0.26 -16.06
N ALA A 190 -10.15 0.08 -16.42
CA ALA A 190 -10.98 1.17 -16.89
C ALA A 190 -11.15 2.26 -15.81
N ARG A 191 -11.36 1.86 -14.54
CA ARG A 191 -11.33 2.80 -13.40
C ARG A 191 -9.95 3.41 -13.21
N GLY A 192 -8.88 2.65 -13.44
CA GLY A 192 -7.50 3.06 -13.31
C GLY A 192 -7.18 4.18 -14.27
N VAL A 193 -7.41 4.00 -15.57
CA VAL A 193 -7.19 5.02 -16.60
C VAL A 193 -8.04 6.26 -16.35
N ARG A 194 -9.34 6.08 -16.05
CA ARG A 194 -10.25 7.18 -15.76
C ARG A 194 -9.88 7.96 -14.48
N ASN A 195 -9.37 7.26 -13.47
CA ASN A 195 -9.11 7.88 -12.17
C ASN A 195 -7.67 8.35 -12.02
N PHE A 196 -6.68 7.76 -12.69
CA PHE A 196 -5.25 8.06 -12.56
C PHE A 196 -4.71 8.89 -13.73
N ASP A 197 -4.90 8.41 -14.95
CA ASP A 197 -4.16 8.93 -16.12
C ASP A 197 -4.78 10.20 -16.69
N THR A 198 -6.07 10.39 -16.50
CA THR A 198 -6.82 11.48 -17.16
C THR A 198 -7.16 12.66 -16.25
N LYS A 199 -6.92 12.56 -14.94
CA LYS A 199 -7.26 13.62 -13.97
C LYS A 199 -6.26 14.78 -14.06
N TYR A 200 -6.74 16.00 -13.84
CA TYR A 200 -6.04 17.28 -14.01
C TYR A 200 -5.60 17.59 -15.44
N CYS A 201 -5.43 16.60 -16.32
CA CYS A 201 -5.11 16.82 -17.73
C CYS A 201 -6.37 16.90 -18.61
N VAL A 202 -7.17 15.83 -18.62
CA VAL A 202 -8.36 15.70 -19.49
C VAL A 202 -9.63 16.01 -18.71
N THR A 203 -9.74 15.50 -17.49
CA THR A 203 -10.88 15.73 -16.61
C THR A 203 -10.46 16.46 -15.35
N LYS A 204 -11.39 17.24 -14.78
CA LYS A 204 -11.15 17.94 -13.52
C LYS A 204 -10.67 16.96 -12.44
N GLY A 205 -9.49 17.25 -11.90
CA GLY A 205 -8.91 16.60 -10.74
C GLY A 205 -9.52 17.12 -9.44
N PRO A 206 -9.58 16.30 -8.37
CA PRO A 206 -9.98 16.78 -7.05
C PRO A 206 -9.00 17.83 -6.53
N VAL A 207 -9.42 18.74 -5.67
CA VAL A 207 -8.51 19.65 -4.97
C VAL A 207 -8.82 19.57 -3.50
N VAL A 208 -7.82 19.80 -2.65
CA VAL A 208 -8.05 19.85 -1.20
C VAL A 208 -8.97 21.04 -0.93
N SER A 209 -10.20 20.77 -0.53
CA SER A 209 -11.18 21.81 -0.20
C SER A 209 -10.89 22.39 1.19
N ASP A 210 -11.43 23.58 1.49
CA ASP A 210 -11.33 24.16 2.85
C ASP A 210 -11.90 23.23 3.91
N ARG A 211 -12.95 22.48 3.56
CA ARG A 211 -13.52 21.43 4.41
C ARG A 211 -12.49 20.34 4.68
N ASP A 212 -11.82 19.83 3.66
CA ASP A 212 -10.82 18.76 3.82
C ASP A 212 -9.58 19.25 4.57
N ALA A 213 -9.17 20.51 4.36
CA ALA A 213 -8.12 21.15 5.15
C ALA A 213 -8.52 21.29 6.62
N GLY A 214 -9.76 21.71 6.90
CA GLY A 214 -10.31 21.76 8.25
C GLY A 214 -10.39 20.37 8.91
N LEU A 215 -10.78 19.34 8.15
CA LEU A 215 -10.77 17.95 8.61
C LEU A 215 -9.36 17.44 8.90
N LEU A 216 -8.35 17.86 8.13
CA LEU A 216 -6.95 17.52 8.40
C LEU A 216 -6.49 18.13 9.73
N VAL A 217 -6.81 19.40 9.99
CA VAL A 217 -6.50 20.06 11.27
C VAL A 217 -7.22 19.35 12.42
N ALA A 218 -8.50 19.06 12.26
CA ALA A 218 -9.27 18.29 13.24
C ALA A 218 -8.66 16.91 13.49
N ALA A 219 -8.17 16.22 12.44
CA ALA A 219 -7.51 14.94 12.57
C ALA A 219 -6.22 15.04 13.40
N PHE A 220 -5.39 16.08 13.20
CA PHE A 220 -4.21 16.32 14.03
C PHE A 220 -4.57 16.53 15.51
N ILE A 221 -5.61 17.33 15.78
CA ILE A 221 -6.09 17.59 17.14
C ILE A 221 -6.57 16.28 17.78
N VAL A 222 -7.44 15.53 17.11
CA VAL A 222 -8.00 14.28 17.62
C VAL A 222 -6.90 13.25 17.85
N VAL A 223 -5.98 13.04 16.89
CA VAL A 223 -4.84 12.11 17.05
C VAL A 223 -3.95 12.53 18.23
N GLY A 224 -3.68 13.82 18.39
CA GLY A 224 -2.92 14.35 19.52
C GLY A 224 -3.60 14.08 20.87
N ILE A 225 -4.91 14.34 20.98
CA ILE A 225 -5.70 14.05 22.18
C ILE A 225 -5.64 12.56 22.52
N LEU A 226 -5.81 11.68 21.53
CA LEU A 226 -5.81 10.24 21.75
C LEU A 226 -4.45 9.70 22.20
N TRP A 227 -3.36 10.21 21.62
CA TRP A 227 -2.02 9.90 22.10
C TRP A 227 -1.81 10.37 23.53
N PHE A 228 -2.25 11.59 23.86
CA PHE A 228 -2.19 12.11 25.22
C PHE A 228 -2.98 11.24 26.21
N LEU A 229 -4.23 10.88 25.89
CA LEU A 229 -5.06 10.00 26.71
C LEU A 229 -4.38 8.64 26.93
N ARG A 230 -3.78 8.08 25.90
CA ARG A 230 -3.07 6.79 25.99
C ARG A 230 -1.82 6.86 26.88
N LEU A 231 -1.10 7.98 26.84
CA LEU A 231 0.06 8.20 27.72
C LEU A 231 -0.34 8.41 29.18
N LYS A 232 -1.51 9.02 29.42
CA LYS A 232 -1.99 9.37 30.76
C LYS A 232 -2.80 8.28 31.45
N PHE A 233 -3.59 7.51 30.70
CA PHE A 233 -4.56 6.56 31.23
C PHE A 233 -4.24 5.13 30.78
N PRO A 234 -3.67 4.27 31.65
CA PRO A 234 -3.31 2.90 31.29
C PRO A 234 -4.47 2.02 30.79
N TRP A 235 -5.71 2.36 31.18
CA TRP A 235 -6.92 1.67 30.74
C TRP A 235 -7.45 2.15 29.39
N PHE A 236 -6.86 3.18 28.79
CA PHE A 236 -7.29 3.73 27.51
C PHE A 236 -6.84 2.83 26.34
N ILE A 237 -7.79 2.08 25.80
CA ILE A 237 -7.52 1.02 24.80
C ILE A 237 -7.49 1.49 23.34
N PHE A 238 -7.88 2.73 23.06
CA PHE A 238 -7.91 3.23 21.68
C PHE A 238 -6.53 3.67 21.21
N THR A 239 -6.11 3.13 20.07
CA THR A 239 -4.91 3.57 19.35
C THR A 239 -5.30 4.52 18.23
N PRO A 240 -4.73 5.75 18.16
CA PRO A 240 -4.97 6.67 17.05
C PRO A 240 -4.55 6.10 15.69
N VAL A 241 -3.65 5.12 15.69
CA VAL A 241 -3.22 4.39 14.49
C VAL A 241 -4.38 3.61 13.86
N ALA A 242 -5.26 3.00 14.65
CA ALA A 242 -6.35 2.15 14.15
C ALA A 242 -7.61 2.95 13.77
N LEU A 243 -7.73 4.21 14.20
CA LEU A 243 -8.90 5.04 13.88
C LEU A 243 -9.05 5.32 12.37
N TRP A 244 -7.94 5.34 11.64
CA TRP A 244 -7.93 5.46 10.18
C TRP A 244 -8.33 4.16 9.45
N ALA A 245 -8.22 3.01 10.11
CA ALA A 245 -8.66 1.72 9.55
C ALA A 245 -10.18 1.56 9.59
N TYR A 246 -10.87 2.37 10.40
CA TYR A 246 -12.31 2.35 10.55
C TYR A 246 -13.01 3.21 9.51
N SER A 247 -12.90 2.82 8.23
CA SER A 247 -14.08 3.03 7.38
C SER A 247 -15.22 2.24 8.03
N GLY A 248 -16.44 2.77 8.07
CA GLY A 248 -17.55 2.18 8.84
C GLY A 248 -17.76 0.68 8.56
N MET A 249 -17.38 0.19 7.37
CA MET A 249 -17.42 -1.22 7.00
C MET A 249 -16.47 -2.10 7.82
N TRP A 250 -15.25 -1.63 8.13
CA TRP A 250 -14.23 -2.42 8.84
C TRP A 250 -14.33 -2.33 10.36
N PHE A 251 -14.91 -1.24 10.89
CA PHE A 251 -15.27 -1.17 12.32
C PHE A 251 -16.28 -2.24 12.68
N LEU A 252 -17.28 -2.42 11.83
CA LEU A 252 -18.28 -3.47 11.97
C LEU A 252 -17.69 -4.88 11.80
N SER A 253 -16.52 -5.04 11.16
CA SER A 253 -15.82 -6.34 11.09
C SER A 253 -14.98 -6.63 12.33
N ALA A 254 -14.29 -5.62 12.88
CA ALA A 254 -13.41 -5.80 14.03
C ALA A 254 -14.16 -5.78 15.38
N ALA A 255 -15.26 -5.03 15.49
CA ALA A 255 -16.03 -4.93 16.73
C ALA A 255 -16.62 -6.28 17.18
N PRO A 256 -17.25 -7.10 16.32
CA PRO A 256 -17.70 -8.44 16.71
C PRO A 256 -16.55 -9.33 17.16
N ALA A 257 -15.41 -9.31 16.45
CA ALA A 257 -14.23 -10.09 16.83
C ALA A 257 -13.68 -9.66 18.21
N PHE A 258 -13.69 -8.36 18.50
CA PHE A 258 -13.30 -7.83 19.80
C PHE A 258 -14.26 -8.25 20.92
N VAL A 259 -15.57 -8.17 20.68
CA VAL A 259 -16.60 -8.61 21.63
C VAL A 259 -16.46 -10.11 21.91
N ILE A 260 -16.32 -10.95 20.87
CA ILE A 260 -16.09 -12.39 21.01
C ILE A 260 -14.82 -12.66 21.82
N LYS A 261 -13.72 -11.96 21.53
CA LYS A 261 -12.47 -12.07 22.30
C LYS A 261 -12.69 -11.76 23.79
N ILE A 262 -13.38 -10.67 24.12
CA ILE A 262 -13.68 -10.32 25.51
C ILE A 262 -14.53 -11.39 26.19
N ILE A 263 -15.57 -11.90 25.51
CA ILE A 263 -16.43 -12.95 26.06
C ILE A 263 -15.59 -14.20 26.35
N ILE A 264 -14.73 -14.62 25.42
CA ILE A 264 -13.92 -15.82 25.62
C ILE A 264 -12.95 -15.64 26.78
N LEU A 265 -12.25 -14.51 26.84
CA LEU A 265 -11.31 -14.23 27.92
C LEU A 265 -11.99 -14.15 29.29
N LYS A 266 -13.20 -13.57 29.37
CA LYS A 266 -13.93 -13.44 30.64
C LYS A 266 -14.62 -14.73 31.09
N VAL A 267 -15.21 -15.49 30.16
CA VAL A 267 -16.03 -16.67 30.48
C VAL A 267 -15.20 -17.95 30.52
N PHE A 268 -14.31 -18.13 29.55
CA PHE A 268 -13.53 -19.38 29.39
C PHE A 268 -12.07 -19.23 29.79
N GLY A 269 -11.61 -18.00 30.05
CA GLY A 269 -10.25 -17.71 30.49
C GLY A 269 -9.21 -17.73 29.37
N VAL A 270 -7.98 -17.31 29.72
CA VAL A 270 -6.86 -17.15 28.78
C VAL A 270 -6.47 -18.49 28.13
N LYS A 271 -6.44 -19.58 28.91
CA LYS A 271 -6.07 -20.91 28.40
C LYS A 271 -7.00 -21.39 27.28
N ALA A 272 -8.31 -21.14 27.39
CA ALA A 272 -9.26 -21.51 26.36
C ALA A 272 -9.11 -20.65 25.10
N TYR A 273 -8.84 -19.35 25.29
CA TYR A 273 -8.56 -18.44 24.18
C TYR A 273 -7.35 -18.91 23.36
N GLU A 274 -6.23 -19.21 24.00
CA GLU A 274 -5.00 -19.64 23.33
C GLU A 274 -5.13 -21.02 22.71
N LYS A 275 -5.74 -21.98 23.41
CA LYS A 275 -5.82 -23.37 22.96
C LYS A 275 -6.87 -23.59 21.85
N TYR A 276 -7.96 -22.84 21.84
CA TYR A 276 -9.09 -23.08 20.93
C TYR A 276 -9.40 -21.88 20.04
N ALA A 277 -9.59 -20.69 20.63
CA ALA A 277 -10.05 -19.54 19.86
C ALA A 277 -9.01 -19.08 18.82
N VAL A 278 -7.73 -19.02 19.20
CA VAL A 278 -6.65 -18.63 18.28
C VAL A 278 -6.50 -19.63 17.13
N PRO A 279 -6.37 -20.96 17.34
CA PRO A 279 -6.32 -21.92 16.25
C PRO A 279 -7.53 -21.90 15.33
N ILE A 280 -8.75 -21.73 15.87
CA ILE A 280 -9.98 -21.63 15.05
C ILE A 280 -9.92 -20.38 14.17
N ALA A 281 -9.53 -19.23 14.73
CA ALA A 281 -9.41 -17.99 13.98
C ALA A 281 -8.34 -18.11 12.87
N VAL A 282 -7.18 -18.68 13.18
CA VAL A 282 -6.13 -18.94 12.19
C VAL A 282 -6.61 -19.89 11.10
N GLY A 283 -7.24 -21.01 11.47
CA GLY A 283 -7.80 -21.98 10.53
C GLY A 283 -8.86 -21.37 9.62
N TYR A 284 -9.74 -20.53 10.16
CA TYR A 284 -10.72 -19.78 9.39
C TYR A 284 -10.07 -18.82 8.38
N LEU A 285 -9.05 -18.06 8.80
CA LEU A 285 -8.33 -17.13 7.93
C LEU A 285 -7.59 -17.85 6.79
N VAL A 286 -6.91 -18.95 7.11
CA VAL A 286 -6.22 -19.80 6.13
C VAL A 286 -7.23 -20.43 5.18
N GLY A 287 -8.32 -20.99 5.70
CA GLY A 287 -9.37 -21.63 4.91
C GLY A 287 -10.08 -20.67 3.96
N LEU A 288 -10.42 -19.45 4.41
CA LEU A 288 -10.98 -18.41 3.56
C LEU A 288 -10.01 -18.01 2.44
N SER A 289 -8.73 -17.80 2.77
CA SER A 289 -7.72 -17.37 1.81
C SER A 289 -7.47 -18.45 0.75
N PHE A 290 -7.33 -19.70 1.19
CA PHE A 290 -7.16 -20.85 0.30
C PHE A 290 -8.40 -21.09 -0.55
N GLY A 291 -9.60 -21.02 0.05
CA GLY A 291 -10.87 -21.17 -0.65
C GLY A 291 -11.09 -20.08 -1.70
N ALA A 292 -10.73 -18.83 -1.39
CA ALA A 292 -10.76 -17.73 -2.35
C ALA A 292 -9.79 -17.96 -3.52
N MET A 293 -8.56 -18.40 -3.23
CA MET A 293 -7.57 -18.75 -4.26
C MET A 293 -8.11 -19.86 -5.17
N VAL A 294 -8.54 -20.99 -4.61
CA VAL A 294 -9.06 -22.12 -5.37
C VAL A 294 -10.32 -21.73 -6.16
N GLY A 295 -11.24 -20.98 -5.54
CA GLY A 295 -12.46 -20.53 -6.18
C GLY A 295 -12.20 -19.60 -7.37
N ILE A 296 -11.29 -18.63 -7.23
CA ILE A 296 -10.93 -17.71 -8.31
C ILE A 296 -10.19 -18.46 -9.42
N THR A 297 -9.23 -19.32 -9.07
CA THR A 297 -8.48 -20.13 -10.03
C THR A 297 -9.41 -21.09 -10.79
N GLY A 298 -10.33 -21.76 -10.10
CA GLY A 298 -11.33 -22.63 -10.73
C GLY A 298 -12.28 -21.85 -11.64
N LEU A 299 -12.71 -20.65 -11.23
CA LEU A 299 -13.54 -19.78 -12.06
C LEU A 299 -12.79 -19.29 -13.31
N LEU A 300 -11.49 -19.00 -13.18
CA LEU A 300 -10.61 -18.68 -14.31
C LEU A 300 -10.54 -19.87 -15.29
N PHE A 301 -10.28 -21.09 -14.81
CA PHE A 301 -10.24 -22.28 -15.66
C PHE A 301 -11.58 -22.59 -16.33
N TYR A 302 -12.69 -22.43 -15.61
CA TYR A 302 -14.02 -22.66 -16.17
C TYR A 302 -14.37 -21.64 -17.27
N LYS A 303 -14.04 -20.37 -17.07
CA LYS A 303 -14.42 -19.28 -18.00
C LYS A 303 -13.39 -19.00 -19.09
N ALA A 304 -12.13 -19.39 -18.88
CA ALA A 304 -11.03 -19.27 -19.82
C ALA A 304 -10.23 -20.60 -19.87
N PRO A 305 -10.84 -21.69 -20.35
CA PRO A 305 -10.21 -23.03 -20.37
C PRO A 305 -8.93 -23.09 -21.23
N TRP A 306 -8.70 -22.09 -22.08
CA TRP A 306 -7.50 -21.93 -22.91
C TRP A 306 -6.34 -21.22 -22.18
N ALA A 307 -6.55 -20.68 -20.98
CA ALA A 307 -5.51 -20.04 -20.18
C ALA A 307 -4.75 -21.03 -19.27
N ALA A 308 -5.01 -22.34 -19.43
CA ALA A 308 -4.34 -23.45 -18.77
C ALA A 308 -3.23 -24.03 -19.65
#